data_AF-A0A822GDW5-F1
#
_entry.id   AF-A0A822GDW5-F1
#
_cell.length_a   1.000
_cell.length_b   1.000
_cell.length_c   1.000
_cell.angle_alpha   90.00
_cell.angle_beta   90.00
_cell.angle_gamma   90.00
#
_symmetry.space_group_name_H-M   'P 1'
#
loop_
_entity.id
_entity.type
_entity.pdbx_description
1 polymer ?
#
loop_
_entity_poly.entity_id
_entity_poly.type
_entity_poly.pdbx_seq_one_letter_code
_entity_poly.pdbx_strand_id
1 'polypeptide(L)'
;VLNETLRSKDRQNLKPWFSYLKLFLTALSRLPSERQFVYRGVKLDLSEKYPIGENVVWWGFSSCTVSINVLQSENFLGKTGERTMFNIECYSGKNIQKHSYYPTEDEVLLLAATQF
;
A
#
# COMPACT_ATOMS: atom_id res chain seq x y z
N VAL A 1 -3.13 -4.64 -12.25
CA VAL A 1 -2.37 -4.10 -13.40
C VAL A 1 -1.38 -3.01 -12.99
N LEU A 2 -1.77 -1.77 -12.66
CA LEU A 2 -0.78 -0.69 -12.38
C LEU A 2 0.31 -1.08 -11.35
N ASN A 3 -0.07 -1.60 -10.19
CA ASN A 3 0.91 -2.00 -9.15
C ASN A 3 1.82 -3.15 -9.59
N GLU A 4 1.37 -4.01 -10.48
CA GLU A 4 2.18 -5.06 -11.10
C GLU A 4 3.16 -4.44 -12.10
N THR A 5 2.68 -3.51 -12.94
CA THR A 5 3.51 -2.74 -13.87
C THR A 5 4.61 -1.95 -13.15
N LEU A 6 4.31 -1.34 -12.00
CA LEU A 6 5.29 -0.62 -11.18
C LEU A 6 6.39 -1.53 -10.62
N ARG A 7 6.06 -2.80 -10.30
CA ARG A 7 7.02 -3.82 -9.85
C ARG A 7 7.83 -4.43 -10.99
N SER A 8 7.35 -4.35 -12.24
CA SER A 8 8.06 -4.87 -13.40
C SER A 8 9.36 -4.11 -13.66
N LYS A 9 10.43 -4.85 -13.99
CA LYS A 9 11.72 -4.27 -14.40
C LYS A 9 11.62 -3.56 -15.76
N ASP A 10 10.72 -4.01 -16.63
CA ASP A 10 10.51 -3.39 -17.93
C ASP A 10 9.66 -2.11 -17.79
N ARG A 11 10.35 -0.98 -17.85
CA ARG A 11 9.77 0.36 -17.69
C ARG A 11 8.97 0.82 -18.92
N GLN A 12 9.07 0.14 -20.06
CA GLN A 12 8.26 0.47 -21.24
C GLN A 12 6.77 0.26 -20.95
N ASN A 13 6.44 -0.75 -20.15
CA ASN A 13 5.07 -1.06 -19.75
C ASN A 13 4.41 0.03 -18.90
N LEU A 14 5.20 0.95 -18.32
CA LEU A 14 4.66 2.05 -17.50
C LEU A 14 4.21 3.24 -18.34
N LYS A 15 4.66 3.37 -19.60
CA LYS A 15 4.32 4.51 -20.48
C LYS A 15 2.81 4.76 -20.60
N PRO A 16 1.94 3.75 -20.78
CA PRO A 16 0.49 3.96 -20.85
C PRO A 16 -0.10 4.58 -19.57
N TRP A 17 0.59 4.42 -18.43
CA TRP A 17 0.13 4.90 -17.13
C TRP A 17 0.57 6.34 -16.82
N PHE A 18 1.41 6.98 -17.64
CA PHE A 18 2.00 8.29 -17.30
C PHE A 18 0.97 9.37 -17.04
N SER A 19 -0.08 9.47 -17.86
CA SER A 19 -1.15 10.46 -17.66
C SER A 19 -1.89 10.22 -16.34
N TYR A 20 -2.21 8.95 -16.04
CA TYR A 20 -2.84 8.57 -14.77
C TYR A 20 -1.92 8.84 -13.58
N LEU A 21 -0.65 8.43 -13.64
CA LEU A 21 0.34 8.63 -12.59
C LEU A 21 0.57 10.11 -12.32
N LYS A 22 0.65 10.95 -13.36
CA LYS A 22 0.76 12.40 -13.21
C LYS A 22 -0.43 12.96 -12.44
N LEU A 23 -1.65 12.61 -12.86
CA LEU A 23 -2.88 13.05 -12.18
C LEU A 23 -2.90 12.57 -10.72
N PHE A 24 -2.65 11.29 -10.51
CA PHE A 24 -2.76 10.64 -9.21
C PHE A 24 -1.71 11.14 -8.23
N LEU A 25 -0.45 11.22 -8.62
CA LEU A 25 0.62 11.78 -7.78
C LEU A 25 0.39 13.27 -7.49
N THR A 26 -0.16 14.04 -8.43
CA THR A 26 -0.52 15.44 -8.21
C THR A 26 -1.69 15.59 -7.23
N ALA A 27 -2.67 14.67 -7.26
CA ALA A 27 -3.74 14.66 -6.27
C ALA A 27 -3.20 14.31 -4.88
N LEU A 28 -2.35 13.27 -4.78
CA LEU A 28 -1.74 12.84 -3.53
C LEU A 28 -0.81 13.88 -2.91
N SER A 29 -0.12 14.70 -3.74
CA SER A 29 0.74 15.78 -3.24
C SER A 29 -0.04 16.92 -2.58
N ARG A 30 -1.34 17.06 -2.89
CA ARG A 30 -2.24 18.04 -2.25
C ARG A 30 -2.81 17.56 -0.93
N LEU A 31 -2.69 16.26 -0.61
CA LEU A 31 -3.10 15.71 0.67
C LEU A 31 -1.95 15.86 1.68
N PRO A 32 -2.26 16.11 2.97
CA PRO A 32 -1.25 16.14 4.01
C PRO A 32 -0.53 14.78 4.10
N SER A 33 0.74 14.82 4.48
CA SER A 33 1.48 13.62 4.86
C SER A 33 1.27 13.39 6.35
N GLU A 34 0.81 12.20 6.71
CA GLU A 34 0.53 11.84 8.09
C GLU A 34 1.53 10.79 8.57
N ARG A 35 2.11 11.02 9.75
CA ARG A 35 2.88 10.02 10.47
C ARG A 35 1.95 9.25 11.39
N GLN A 36 1.79 7.95 11.15
CA GLN A 36 0.91 7.09 11.94
C GLN A 36 1.25 5.61 11.75
N PHE A 37 0.76 4.76 12.65
CA PHE A 37 0.78 3.32 12.44
C PHE A 37 -0.32 2.92 11.44
N VAL A 38 0.07 2.12 10.46
CA VAL A 38 -0.85 1.55 9.47
C VAL A 38 -0.65 0.05 9.35
N TYR A 39 -1.72 -0.64 9.00
CA TYR A 39 -1.74 -2.08 8.87
C TYR A 39 -2.02 -2.50 7.42
N ARG A 40 -1.37 -3.56 6.98
CA ARG A 40 -1.60 -4.17 5.68
C ARG A 40 -1.63 -5.69 5.79
N GLY A 41 -2.69 -6.30 5.29
CA GLY A 41 -2.85 -7.74 5.22
C GLY A 41 -2.48 -8.31 3.86
N VAL A 42 -1.79 -9.46 3.84
CA VAL A 42 -1.54 -10.26 2.63
C VAL A 42 -1.84 -11.73 2.92
N LYS A 43 -2.62 -12.38 2.04
CA LYS A 43 -2.99 -13.81 2.14
C LYS A 43 -1.90 -14.76 1.63
N LEU A 44 -0.65 -14.52 2.05
CA LEU A 44 0.53 -15.34 1.76
C LEU A 44 1.49 -15.23 2.92
N ASP A 45 2.27 -16.28 3.19
CA ASP A 45 3.47 -16.15 4.01
C ASP A 45 4.55 -15.39 3.22
N LEU A 46 5.04 -14.31 3.82
CA LEU A 46 6.12 -13.48 3.27
C LEU A 46 7.31 -13.39 4.23
N SER A 47 7.31 -14.13 5.35
CA SER A 47 8.33 -14.06 6.40
C SER A 47 9.76 -14.14 5.85
N GLU A 48 10.03 -15.08 4.94
CA GLU A 48 11.34 -15.24 4.29
C GLU A 48 11.81 -14.03 3.47
N LYS A 49 10.88 -13.17 3.02
CA LYS A 49 11.18 -11.98 2.20
C LYS A 49 11.47 -10.72 3.03
N TYR A 50 11.27 -10.78 4.36
CA TYR A 50 11.49 -9.66 5.27
C TYR A 50 12.48 -10.03 6.39
N PRO A 51 13.74 -10.33 6.06
CA PRO A 51 14.79 -10.51 7.06
C PRO A 51 14.99 -9.24 7.91
N ILE A 52 15.32 -9.43 9.19
CA ILE A 52 15.53 -8.33 10.13
C ILE A 52 16.77 -7.52 9.72
N GLY A 53 16.64 -6.19 9.73
CA GLY A 53 17.73 -5.26 9.43
C GLY A 53 17.96 -4.98 7.95
N GLU A 54 17.16 -5.58 7.07
CA GLU A 54 17.25 -5.40 5.62
C GLU A 54 16.27 -4.33 5.14
N ASN A 55 16.72 -3.52 4.18
CA ASN A 55 15.90 -2.48 3.58
C ASN A 55 14.96 -3.09 2.54
N VAL A 56 13.69 -2.74 2.58
CA VAL A 56 12.70 -3.23 1.62
C VAL A 56 12.03 -2.08 0.89
N VAL A 57 11.93 -2.19 -0.44
CA VAL A 57 11.25 -1.20 -1.28
C VAL A 57 9.93 -1.76 -1.80
N TRP A 58 8.84 -1.08 -1.49
CA TRP A 58 7.54 -1.34 -2.07
C TRP A 58 7.35 -0.52 -3.34
N TRP A 59 7.65 -1.12 -4.48
CA TRP A 59 7.61 -0.46 -5.79
C TRP A 59 6.21 0.00 -6.22
N GLY A 60 5.15 -0.70 -5.80
CA GLY A 60 3.77 -0.30 -6.08
C GLY A 60 3.19 0.59 -4.98
N PHE A 61 2.10 1.28 -5.28
CA PHE A 61 1.29 1.93 -4.24
C PHE A 61 0.75 0.87 -3.28
N SER A 62 0.78 1.16 -1.99
CA SER A 62 0.37 0.21 -0.96
C SER A 62 -0.78 0.78 -0.16
N SER A 63 -1.96 0.20 -0.38
CA SER A 63 -3.16 0.49 0.41
C SER A 63 -3.03 -0.16 1.79
N CYS A 64 -3.23 0.64 2.82
CA CYS A 64 -3.17 0.24 4.22
C CYS A 64 -4.41 0.79 4.94
N THR A 65 -4.65 0.32 6.16
CA THR A 65 -5.74 0.82 7.01
C THR A 65 -5.18 1.19 8.38
N VAL A 66 -5.75 2.19 9.03
CA VAL A 66 -5.48 2.47 10.45
C VAL A 66 -6.31 1.56 11.39
N SER A 67 -7.33 0.89 10.84
CA SER A 67 -8.29 0.08 11.58
C SER A 67 -7.97 -1.41 11.45
N ILE A 68 -7.33 -1.99 12.46
CA ILE A 68 -6.97 -3.42 12.47
C ILE A 68 -8.18 -4.36 12.25
N ASN A 69 -9.37 -3.94 12.70
CA ASN A 69 -10.61 -4.71 12.55
C ASN A 69 -11.03 -4.86 11.08
N VAL A 70 -10.69 -3.88 10.23
CA VAL A 70 -10.98 -3.95 8.79
C VAL A 70 -10.24 -5.14 8.17
N LEU A 71 -9.00 -5.42 8.62
CA LEU A 71 -8.22 -6.55 8.10
C LEU A 71 -8.81 -7.92 8.43
N GLN A 72 -9.67 -8.04 9.45
CA GLN A 72 -10.27 -9.31 9.83
C GLN A 72 -11.36 -9.79 8.86
N SER A 73 -11.80 -8.94 7.92
CA SER A 73 -12.80 -9.35 6.92
C SER A 73 -12.18 -10.31 5.89
N GLU A 74 -13.00 -11.21 5.36
CA GLU A 74 -12.57 -12.17 4.33
C GLU A 74 -12.10 -11.48 3.04
N ASN A 75 -12.48 -10.22 2.81
CA ASN A 75 -12.01 -9.44 1.67
C ASN A 75 -10.55 -8.97 1.82
N PHE A 76 -10.01 -8.96 3.05
CA PHE A 76 -8.62 -8.59 3.34
C PHE A 76 -7.78 -9.80 3.75
N LEU A 77 -7.62 -10.04 5.06
CA LEU A 77 -6.78 -11.12 5.56
C LEU A 77 -7.57 -12.44 5.65
N GLY A 78 -8.86 -12.37 5.99
CA GLY A 78 -9.65 -13.54 6.34
C GLY A 78 -9.07 -14.34 7.52
N LYS A 79 -9.73 -15.45 7.88
CA LYS A 79 -9.35 -16.25 9.07
C LYS A 79 -8.62 -17.57 8.76
N THR A 80 -8.56 -18.01 7.51
CA THR A 80 -7.94 -19.30 7.10
C THR A 80 -6.75 -19.12 6.14
N GLY A 81 -5.83 -20.11 6.08
CA GLY A 81 -4.62 -20.09 5.23
C GLY A 81 -3.35 -19.46 5.84
N GLU A 82 -2.29 -19.37 5.05
CA GLU A 82 -1.08 -18.61 5.41
C GLU A 82 -1.30 -17.13 5.18
N ARG A 83 -0.77 -16.30 6.08
CA ARG A 83 -1.01 -14.85 6.05
C ARG A 83 0.13 -14.07 6.68
N THR A 84 0.35 -12.89 6.15
CA THR A 84 1.29 -11.91 6.71
C THR A 84 0.53 -10.63 7.01
N MET A 85 0.65 -10.15 8.24
CA MET A 85 0.17 -8.83 8.65
C MET A 85 1.37 -7.92 8.87
N PHE A 86 1.42 -6.82 8.12
CA PHE A 86 2.39 -5.78 8.33
C PHE A 86 1.83 -4.76 9.33
N ASN A 87 2.62 -4.44 10.35
CA ASN A 87 2.44 -3.26 11.19
C ASN A 87 3.56 -2.27 10.84
N ILE A 88 3.20 -1.09 10.34
CA ILE A 88 4.13 -0.16 9.73
C ILE A 88 3.98 1.18 10.42
N GLU A 89 5.07 1.69 10.99
CA GLU A 89 5.17 3.11 11.32
C GLU A 89 5.44 3.89 10.03
N CYS A 90 4.41 4.50 9.44
CA CYS A 90 4.58 5.29 8.23
C CYS A 90 4.82 6.76 8.59
N TYR A 91 5.66 7.44 7.81
CA TYR A 91 6.02 8.85 8.00
C TYR A 91 5.37 9.78 6.97
N SER A 92 4.89 9.21 5.86
CA SER A 92 4.37 9.96 4.72
C SER A 92 3.10 9.33 4.14
N GLY A 93 2.28 8.71 4.99
CA GLY A 93 1.01 8.14 4.57
C GLY A 93 0.06 9.22 4.07
N LYS A 94 -0.74 8.90 3.05
CA LYS A 94 -1.78 9.78 2.51
C LYS A 94 -3.14 9.23 2.90
N ASN A 95 -3.86 9.91 3.78
CA ASN A 95 -5.24 9.55 4.08
C ASN A 95 -6.11 9.82 2.84
N ILE A 96 -6.61 8.75 2.23
CA ILE A 96 -7.46 8.79 1.04
C ILE A 96 -8.88 8.33 1.33
N GLN A 97 -9.26 8.14 2.59
CA GLN A 97 -10.58 7.66 3.00
C GLN A 97 -11.73 8.38 2.28
N LYS A 98 -11.68 9.72 2.22
CA LYS A 98 -12.71 10.57 1.59
C LYS A 98 -12.76 10.47 0.05
N HIS A 99 -11.76 9.85 -0.54
CA HIS A 99 -11.61 9.65 -1.99
C HIS A 99 -11.66 8.18 -2.38
N SER A 100 -11.78 7.28 -1.40
CA SER A 100 -11.86 5.85 -1.60
C SER A 100 -13.27 5.44 -1.99
N TYR A 101 -13.37 4.38 -2.81
CA TYR A 101 -14.66 3.76 -3.10
C TYR A 101 -15.27 3.08 -1.87
N TYR A 102 -14.44 2.74 -0.87
CA TYR A 102 -14.86 2.13 0.39
C TYR A 102 -14.45 3.00 1.60
N PRO A 103 -15.24 4.05 1.93
CA PRO A 103 -14.89 4.99 3.01
C PRO A 103 -14.75 4.35 4.40
N THR A 104 -15.34 3.17 4.60
CA THR A 104 -15.31 2.43 5.88
C THR A 104 -14.00 1.70 6.13
N GLU A 105 -13.07 1.70 5.17
CA GLU A 105 -11.78 0.99 5.30
C GLU A 105 -10.69 1.82 5.98
N ASP A 106 -10.98 3.10 6.29
CA ASP A 106 -10.02 4.06 6.84
C ASP A 106 -8.68 4.04 6.07
N GLU A 107 -8.80 4.11 4.74
CA GLU A 107 -7.69 3.83 3.84
C GLU A 107 -6.60 4.92 3.89
N VAL A 108 -5.37 4.46 4.13
CA VAL A 108 -4.15 5.25 4.04
C VAL A 108 -3.27 4.64 2.95
N LEU A 109 -2.89 5.47 1.98
CA LEU A 109 -2.06 5.06 0.86
C LEU A 109 -0.59 5.41 1.11
N LEU A 110 0.29 4.43 0.95
CA LEU A 110 1.73 4.63 0.83
C LEU A 110 2.10 4.77 -0.64
N LEU A 111 2.98 5.73 -0.96
CA LEU A 111 3.38 6.01 -2.34
C LEU A 111 4.20 4.85 -2.93
N ALA A 112 4.20 4.77 -4.26
CA ALA A 112 5.09 3.87 -4.98
C ALA A 112 6.57 4.17 -4.66
N ALA A 113 7.39 3.13 -4.63
CA ALA A 113 8.81 3.18 -4.26
C ALA A 113 9.08 3.69 -2.82
N THR A 114 8.17 3.40 -1.88
CA THR A 114 8.42 3.63 -0.45
C THR A 114 9.44 2.62 0.05
N GLN A 115 10.45 3.08 0.78
CA GLN A 115 11.47 2.27 1.44
C GLN A 115 11.16 2.18 2.94
N PHE A 116 11.40 0.99 3.51
CA PHE A 116 11.32 0.69 4.94
C PHE A 116 12.67 0.18 5.43
#